data_AF-A0A8C2X1Z7-F1
#
_entry.id   AF-A0A8C2X1Z7-F1
#
_cell.length_a   1.000
_cell.length_b   1.000
_cell.length_c   1.000
_cell.angle_alpha   90.00
_cell.angle_beta   90.00
_cell.angle_gamma   90.00
#
_symmetry.space_group_name_H-M   'P 1'
#
loop_
_entity.id
_entity.type
_entity.pdbx_description
1 polymer ?
#
loop_
_entity_poly.entity_id
_entity_poly.type
_entity_poly.pdbx_seq_one_letter_code
_entity_poly.pdbx_strand_id
1 'polypeptide(L)'
;MGEVRKLQKKLRQIGNLEIQISLTPEERFKISRKAELRSRLAELQLQLSGPEQTLGIVGDGKKEKMKRQVVDAPEALPSQMPPASKILKGEEQSKAKATPAARQRETGKGAKISRQEDRTEPAKVSDHDRDVSGGCSDFDTEPQLRQKEAEFASLKSSWEKAKFRLRLLEGHNDIVTCVVAVDNLVVSGSRDTTVKVWHVPTATEQKNLGGHSGGVTCLSAPPPEYCKRLARSLSLSDKERFILSGSADCNVKIWALSIGQCVKSLYTFNVVTALCFVPEGDGYIITGSDGGKVQAWSWHTFENCQSINAHQEAVTSIQTQGPLVFSGAAEGGVSVWENRCSDRDPLRLLHHWGEEVTGCGGGSGGRLTLSPRGDRAFLAYGRAWLKILHWRTGTSSKLTNHNSITGITDCVHQTGGLLIGSCYDLANGESSLNLFSLPQCRYLASLTWPDAPRILCFAAWTTGSGDHRWVTGGRDLIVWEQLPSSGKQRGDVTAKRDSRLESCFLESEGDTEDDEETDDYEDDDDDDDDDDNDEAKDSRSDGAKDVESGSWFRCVLQ
;
A
#
# COMPACT_ATOMS: atom_id res chain seq x y z
N MET A 1 -28.33 -34.15 2.94
CA MET A 1 -27.74 -32.90 2.41
C MET A 1 -26.29 -32.65 2.88
N GLY A 2 -25.94 -32.90 4.16
CA GLY A 2 -24.56 -32.72 4.65
C GLY A 2 -23.53 -33.69 4.06
N GLU A 3 -23.88 -34.97 3.91
CA GLU A 3 -22.98 -35.98 3.31
C GLU A 3 -22.75 -35.76 1.81
N VAL A 4 -23.77 -35.28 1.08
CA VAL A 4 -23.65 -34.93 -0.35
C VAL A 4 -22.69 -33.75 -0.55
N ARG A 5 -22.71 -32.75 0.34
CA ARG A 5 -21.74 -31.64 0.31
C ARG A 5 -20.32 -32.11 0.65
N LYS A 6 -20.16 -33.03 1.62
CA LYS A 6 -18.86 -33.64 1.94
C LYS A 6 -18.31 -34.48 0.77
N LEU A 7 -19.16 -35.26 0.10
CA LEU A 7 -18.80 -36.05 -1.08
C LEU A 7 -18.46 -35.16 -2.29
N GLN A 8 -19.20 -34.09 -2.54
CA GLN A 8 -18.89 -33.12 -3.59
C GLN A 8 -17.58 -32.37 -3.34
N LYS A 9 -17.25 -32.07 -2.08
CA LYS A 9 -15.97 -31.43 -1.71
C LYS A 9 -14.81 -32.40 -1.93
N LYS A 10 -14.96 -33.67 -1.53
CA LYS A 10 -13.97 -34.74 -1.81
C LYS A 10 -13.82 -35.01 -3.31
N LEU A 11 -14.90 -35.00 -4.09
CA LEU A 11 -14.86 -35.20 -5.55
C LEU A 11 -14.14 -34.06 -6.29
N ARG A 12 -14.28 -32.81 -5.82
CA ARG A 12 -13.51 -31.66 -6.35
C ARG A 12 -12.04 -31.73 -5.97
N GLN A 13 -11.74 -32.22 -4.77
CA GLN A 13 -10.36 -32.40 -4.30
C GLN A 13 -9.63 -33.50 -5.08
N ILE A 14 -10.34 -34.58 -5.45
CA ILE A 14 -9.82 -35.65 -6.32
C ILE A 14 -9.71 -35.15 -7.78
N GLY A 15 -10.71 -34.40 -8.28
CA GLY A 15 -10.67 -33.83 -9.64
C GLY A 15 -9.56 -32.81 -9.89
N ASN A 16 -9.04 -32.17 -8.84
CA ASN A 16 -7.88 -31.27 -8.94
C ASN A 16 -6.53 -32.01 -8.90
N LEU A 17 -6.49 -33.29 -8.50
CA LEU A 17 -5.27 -34.10 -8.43
C LEU A 17 -5.04 -34.96 -9.68
N GLU A 18 -6.05 -35.14 -10.54
CA GLU A 18 -5.93 -35.92 -11.80
C GLU A 18 -6.05 -35.01 -13.04
N ILE A 19 -5.05 -34.18 -13.30
CA ILE A 19 -4.88 -33.56 -14.63
C ILE A 19 -3.83 -34.35 -15.40
N GLN A 20 -4.27 -35.47 -16.00
CA GLN A 20 -3.81 -35.95 -17.32
C GLN A 20 -4.76 -37.06 -17.80
N ILE A 21 -5.86 -36.73 -18.50
CA ILE A 21 -6.60 -37.72 -19.28
C ILE A 21 -7.03 -37.13 -20.63
N SER A 22 -6.87 -37.94 -21.67
CA SER A 22 -7.23 -37.64 -23.06
C SER A 22 -8.75 -37.65 -23.27
N LEU A 23 -9.28 -36.58 -23.86
CA LEU A 23 -10.72 -36.38 -24.08
C LEU A 23 -11.32 -37.39 -25.07
N THR A 24 -12.50 -37.92 -24.71
CA THR A 24 -13.29 -38.82 -25.56
C THR A 24 -13.87 -38.08 -26.79
N PRO A 25 -14.19 -38.77 -27.89
CA PRO A 25 -14.72 -38.14 -29.10
C PRO A 25 -16.02 -37.33 -28.89
N GLU A 26 -16.88 -37.78 -27.97
CA GLU A 26 -18.12 -37.06 -27.62
C GLU A 26 -17.86 -35.74 -26.88
N GLU A 27 -16.84 -35.71 -26.01
CA GLU A 27 -16.44 -34.49 -25.30
C GLU A 27 -15.77 -33.49 -26.24
N ARG A 28 -14.99 -33.97 -27.22
CA ARG A 28 -14.45 -33.12 -28.29
C ARG A 28 -15.56 -32.53 -29.15
N PHE A 29 -16.63 -33.28 -29.43
CA PHE A 29 -17.80 -32.79 -30.15
C PHE A 29 -18.59 -31.75 -29.34
N LYS A 30 -18.74 -31.93 -28.02
CA LYS A 30 -19.36 -30.92 -27.14
C LYS A 30 -18.54 -29.64 -27.05
N ILE A 31 -17.21 -29.76 -27.06
CA ILE A 31 -16.30 -28.61 -27.06
C ILE A 31 -16.33 -27.88 -28.42
N SER A 32 -16.37 -28.59 -29.55
CA SER A 32 -16.45 -27.95 -30.87
C SER A 32 -17.76 -27.17 -31.06
N ARG A 33 -18.87 -27.66 -30.48
CA ARG A 33 -20.18 -26.99 -30.52
C ARG A 33 -20.30 -25.75 -29.62
N LYS A 34 -19.32 -25.51 -28.74
CA LYS A 34 -19.30 -24.37 -27.81
C LYS A 34 -19.26 -23.02 -28.54
N ALA A 35 -18.59 -22.93 -29.68
CA ALA A 35 -18.51 -21.69 -30.46
C ALA A 35 -19.85 -21.35 -31.13
N GLU A 36 -20.54 -22.36 -31.67
CA GLU A 36 -21.87 -22.23 -32.29
C GLU A 36 -22.91 -21.77 -31.25
N LEU A 37 -22.92 -22.38 -30.06
CA LEU A 37 -23.84 -21.99 -28.98
C LEU A 37 -23.59 -20.56 -28.47
N ARG A 38 -22.34 -20.11 -28.43
CA ARG A 38 -21.99 -18.73 -28.08
C ARG A 38 -22.47 -17.72 -29.13
N SER A 39 -22.35 -18.05 -30.41
CA SER A 39 -22.85 -17.19 -31.49
C SER A 39 -24.38 -17.05 -31.44
N ARG A 40 -25.08 -18.17 -31.21
CA ARG A 40 -26.55 -18.19 -31.13
C ARG A 40 -27.08 -17.46 -29.90
N LEU A 41 -26.35 -17.50 -28.79
CA LEU A 41 -26.67 -16.72 -27.59
C LEU A 41 -26.48 -15.21 -27.81
N ALA A 42 -25.43 -14.82 -28.54
CA ALA A 42 -25.21 -13.42 -28.91
C ALA A 42 -26.29 -12.87 -29.87
N GLU A 43 -26.76 -13.68 -30.84
CA GLU A 43 -27.89 -13.31 -31.70
C GLU A 43 -29.19 -13.11 -30.92
N LEU A 44 -29.50 -14.00 -29.98
CA LEU A 44 -30.69 -13.88 -29.13
C LEU A 44 -30.63 -12.64 -28.22
N GLN A 45 -29.44 -12.32 -27.70
CA GLN A 45 -29.24 -11.11 -26.90
C GLN A 45 -29.40 -9.83 -27.73
N LEU A 46 -29.01 -9.86 -29.00
CA LEU A 46 -29.21 -8.73 -29.94
C LEU A 46 -30.69 -8.58 -30.34
N GLN A 47 -31.45 -9.68 -30.41
CA GLN A 47 -32.89 -9.66 -30.65
C GLN A 47 -33.69 -9.13 -29.45
N LEU A 48 -33.20 -9.35 -28.23
CA LEU A 48 -33.77 -8.80 -27.01
C LEU A 48 -33.42 -7.32 -26.78
N SER A 49 -32.44 -6.76 -27.50
CA SER A 49 -32.06 -5.34 -27.42
C SER A 49 -32.59 -4.49 -28.59
N GLY A 50 -33.79 -4.80 -29.08
CA GLY A 50 -34.58 -3.92 -29.94
C GLY A 50 -35.26 -2.79 -29.15
N PRO A 51 -35.57 -1.63 -29.78
CA PRO A 51 -35.78 -0.37 -29.07
C PRO A 51 -37.09 -0.35 -28.28
N GLU A 52 -36.99 -0.06 -26.98
CA GLU A 52 -38.15 0.26 -26.14
C GLU A 52 -38.88 1.48 -26.70
N GLN A 53 -40.10 1.22 -27.16
CA GLN A 53 -41.12 2.21 -27.45
C GLN A 53 -41.58 2.84 -26.14
N THR A 54 -41.29 4.13 -25.94
CA THR A 54 -41.99 4.95 -24.97
C THR A 54 -43.36 5.37 -25.53
N LEU A 55 -44.43 4.74 -25.06
CA LEU A 55 -45.79 5.29 -24.94
C LEU A 55 -45.83 6.00 -23.56
N GLY A 56 -46.29 7.23 -23.32
CA GLY A 56 -47.23 8.09 -24.01
C GLY A 56 -48.29 8.54 -22.98
N ILE A 57 -48.12 9.73 -22.36
CA ILE A 57 -49.20 10.48 -21.67
C ILE A 57 -49.20 11.92 -22.24
N VAL A 58 -50.41 12.35 -22.61
CA VAL A 58 -50.86 13.58 -23.29
C VAL A 58 -50.77 14.82 -22.36
N GLY A 59 -50.55 16.08 -22.77
CA GLY A 59 -50.60 16.65 -24.13
C GLY A 59 -50.28 18.15 -24.26
N ASP A 60 -50.71 18.63 -25.45
CA ASP A 60 -50.84 19.97 -26.02
C ASP A 60 -49.63 20.83 -26.39
N GLY A 61 -49.51 21.10 -27.71
CA GLY A 61 -49.09 22.42 -28.21
C GLY A 61 -48.21 22.49 -29.47
N LYS A 62 -48.86 22.60 -30.63
CA LYS A 62 -48.43 23.31 -31.88
C LYS A 62 -47.23 22.79 -32.73
N LYS A 63 -47.63 22.26 -33.90
CA LYS A 63 -47.13 22.48 -35.28
C LYS A 63 -45.68 22.97 -35.49
N GLU A 64 -44.90 22.19 -36.24
CA GLU A 64 -44.23 22.67 -37.46
C GLU A 64 -43.78 21.53 -38.40
N LYS A 65 -43.50 21.90 -39.66
CA LYS A 65 -43.56 21.08 -40.89
C LYS A 65 -42.18 20.62 -41.41
N MET A 66 -42.21 19.54 -42.21
CA MET A 66 -41.29 19.14 -43.32
C MET A 66 -39.91 18.56 -42.93
N LYS A 67 -39.31 17.59 -43.62
CA LYS A 67 -39.56 16.91 -44.92
C LYS A 67 -38.78 15.58 -44.93
N ARG A 68 -39.37 14.53 -45.51
CA ARG A 68 -38.71 13.26 -45.88
C ARG A 68 -37.79 13.43 -47.09
N GLN A 69 -36.70 12.67 -47.14
CA GLN A 69 -36.29 11.95 -48.35
C GLN A 69 -35.43 10.73 -47.99
N VAL A 70 -35.85 9.59 -48.54
CA VAL A 70 -35.22 8.25 -48.53
C VAL A 70 -34.73 8.02 -49.95
N VAL A 71 -33.51 7.51 -50.16
CA VAL A 71 -33.19 6.55 -51.24
C VAL A 71 -31.99 5.66 -50.86
N ASP A 72 -32.27 4.37 -50.88
CA ASP A 72 -31.51 3.12 -51.13
C ASP A 72 -29.96 3.02 -51.17
N ALA A 73 -29.53 1.85 -50.70
CA ALA A 73 -28.23 1.14 -50.78
C ALA A 73 -27.93 0.66 -52.24
N PRO A 74 -26.84 -0.09 -52.61
CA PRO A 74 -26.02 -0.99 -51.78
C PRO A 74 -24.49 -1.13 -52.10
N GLU A 75 -23.86 -2.04 -51.34
CA GLU A 75 -22.77 -2.97 -51.70
C GLU A 75 -21.27 -2.60 -51.65
N ALA A 76 -20.58 -3.35 -50.77
CA ALA A 76 -19.33 -4.12 -50.94
C ALA A 76 -17.97 -3.44 -51.25
N LEU A 77 -17.09 -3.50 -50.23
CA LEU A 77 -15.64 -3.87 -50.17
C LEU A 77 -14.82 -3.90 -51.49
N PRO A 78 -13.53 -3.46 -51.49
CA PRO A 78 -12.47 -4.25 -50.86
C PRO A 78 -11.24 -3.51 -50.29
N SER A 79 -10.38 -4.32 -49.67
CA SER A 79 -9.03 -4.13 -49.15
C SER A 79 -8.03 -3.44 -50.11
N GLN A 80 -7.01 -2.77 -49.56
CA GLN A 80 -5.58 -3.05 -49.82
C GLN A 80 -4.62 -2.16 -49.00
N MET A 81 -3.48 -2.78 -48.66
CA MET A 81 -2.30 -2.24 -47.98
C MET A 81 -1.43 -1.33 -48.88
N PRO A 82 -0.40 -0.64 -48.34
CA PRO A 82 0.17 0.59 -48.89
C PRO A 82 1.32 0.36 -49.87
N PRO A 83 1.71 1.38 -50.67
CA PRO A 83 2.91 1.32 -51.49
C PRO A 83 4.14 1.88 -50.77
N ALA A 84 5.27 1.21 -51.00
CA ALA A 84 6.63 1.71 -50.81
C ALA A 84 7.26 2.05 -52.16
N SER A 85 8.21 3.00 -52.20
CA SER A 85 9.41 3.09 -53.07
C SER A 85 10.03 4.50 -52.89
N LYS A 86 11.33 4.82 -52.97
CA LYS A 86 12.58 4.27 -53.59
C LYS A 86 13.77 4.78 -52.72
N ILE A 87 14.81 4.04 -52.34
CA ILE A 87 15.96 3.43 -53.09
C ILE A 87 16.83 4.42 -53.87
N LEU A 88 18.09 4.57 -53.41
CA LEU A 88 19.39 4.51 -54.14
C LEU A 88 20.41 4.04 -53.05
N LYS A 89 20.98 2.81 -53.00
CA LYS A 89 21.97 2.10 -53.86
C LYS A 89 23.16 2.97 -54.28
N GLY A 90 24.43 2.57 -54.15
CA GLY A 90 25.08 1.28 -53.79
C GLY A 90 26.56 1.53 -53.41
N GLU A 91 27.20 0.64 -52.64
CA GLU A 91 28.04 -0.49 -53.12
C GLU A 91 29.48 -0.01 -53.48
N GLU A 92 30.60 -0.67 -53.18
CA GLU A 92 30.91 -1.97 -52.60
C GLU A 92 32.45 -2.15 -52.43
N GLN A 93 32.84 -3.10 -51.56
CA GLN A 93 34.00 -4.01 -51.67
C GLN A 93 35.45 -3.45 -51.53
N SER A 94 36.46 -4.11 -50.93
CA SER A 94 36.63 -5.50 -50.44
C SER A 94 37.91 -5.69 -49.58
N LYS A 95 37.87 -6.70 -48.70
CA LYS A 95 38.87 -7.73 -48.31
C LYS A 95 40.31 -7.40 -47.80
N ALA A 96 40.51 -7.83 -46.53
CA ALA A 96 41.46 -8.84 -46.00
C ALA A 96 42.97 -8.50 -45.75
N LYS A 97 43.45 -8.63 -44.50
CA LYS A 97 44.24 -9.77 -43.94
C LYS A 97 44.98 -9.43 -42.61
N ALA A 98 44.93 -10.39 -41.67
CA ALA A 98 45.97 -10.94 -40.77
C ALA A 98 46.84 -10.07 -39.80
N THR A 99 46.87 -10.57 -38.54
CA THR A 99 47.64 -10.36 -37.28
C THR A 99 49.18 -10.62 -37.38
N PRO A 100 50.06 -10.56 -36.33
CA PRO A 100 49.92 -10.30 -34.86
C PRO A 100 51.05 -9.43 -34.18
N ALA A 101 51.08 -9.44 -32.82
CA ALA A 101 52.20 -9.16 -31.86
C ALA A 101 52.24 -7.73 -31.24
N ALA A 102 52.67 -7.46 -30.00
CA ALA A 102 53.41 -8.22 -28.97
C ALA A 102 53.17 -7.66 -27.55
N ARG A 103 53.47 -8.47 -26.53
CA ARG A 103 53.70 -8.10 -25.12
C ARG A 103 54.98 -7.26 -24.96
N GLN A 104 55.05 -6.40 -23.95
CA GLN A 104 56.18 -6.38 -22.99
C GLN A 104 55.83 -5.67 -21.67
N ARG A 105 56.27 -6.29 -20.57
CA ARG A 105 56.44 -5.77 -19.21
C ARG A 105 57.81 -5.10 -19.12
N GLU A 106 57.99 -4.14 -18.21
CA GLU A 106 59.19 -3.91 -17.37
C GLU A 106 58.83 -2.85 -16.29
N THR A 107 58.71 -3.18 -15.00
CA THR A 107 59.73 -3.21 -13.91
C THR A 107 60.22 -1.85 -13.39
N GLY A 108 60.15 -1.65 -12.07
CA GLY A 108 61.34 -1.26 -11.29
C GLY A 108 61.43 0.16 -10.70
N LYS A 109 61.02 0.29 -9.42
CA LYS A 109 61.65 0.97 -8.25
C LYS A 109 62.65 2.15 -8.44
N GLY A 110 62.48 3.16 -7.57
CA GLY A 110 63.55 4.02 -7.01
C GLY A 110 63.03 5.42 -6.60
N ALA A 111 62.49 5.65 -5.40
CA ALA A 111 63.20 6.08 -4.18
C ALA A 111 64.23 7.22 -4.36
N LYS A 112 63.96 8.42 -3.82
CA LYS A 112 64.70 9.06 -2.68
C LYS A 112 64.55 10.60 -2.58
N ILE A 113 64.44 11.05 -1.31
CA ILE A 113 65.06 12.25 -0.68
C ILE A 113 64.41 13.59 -1.06
N SER A 114 63.66 14.31 -0.21
CA SER A 114 63.86 14.83 1.16
C SER A 114 64.49 16.23 1.23
N ARG A 115 64.03 16.97 2.26
CA ARG A 115 64.64 18.14 2.92
C ARG A 115 64.58 19.48 2.19
N GLN A 116 64.43 20.62 2.86
CA GLN A 116 64.00 21.04 4.21
C GLN A 116 64.16 22.58 4.20
N GLU A 117 63.57 23.23 5.20
CA GLU A 117 64.09 24.47 5.83
C GLU A 117 63.90 25.81 5.07
N ASP A 118 63.62 26.96 5.69
CA ASP A 118 63.71 27.32 7.11
C ASP A 118 63.05 28.70 7.39
N ARG A 119 62.84 28.98 8.69
CA ARG A 119 62.91 30.30 9.40
C ARG A 119 61.72 31.28 9.27
N THR A 120 61.24 31.96 10.32
CA THR A 120 61.74 32.18 11.71
C THR A 120 60.60 32.71 12.61
N GLU A 121 60.67 32.38 13.90
CA GLU A 121 59.80 32.72 15.05
C GLU A 121 60.13 34.11 15.73
N PRO A 122 59.86 34.40 17.03
CA PRO A 122 58.60 34.52 17.82
C PRO A 122 58.54 35.78 18.77
N ALA A 123 57.42 35.89 19.53
CA ALA A 123 57.34 36.13 21.00
C ALA A 123 56.47 37.31 21.48
N LYS A 124 55.39 37.02 22.24
CA LYS A 124 55.31 37.24 23.71
C LYS A 124 53.97 36.78 24.31
N VAL A 125 54.08 36.27 25.53
CA VAL A 125 53.10 35.60 26.41
C VAL A 125 52.42 36.61 27.33
N SER A 126 51.15 36.36 27.69
CA SER A 126 50.67 36.51 29.08
C SER A 126 49.37 35.72 29.30
N ASP A 127 49.41 34.87 30.33
CA ASP A 127 48.39 33.96 30.84
C ASP A 127 47.12 34.65 31.36
N HIS A 128 45.97 33.96 31.27
CA HIS A 128 45.08 33.76 32.40
C HIS A 128 44.15 32.56 32.17
N ASP A 129 44.32 31.55 33.02
CA ASP A 129 43.47 30.38 33.18
C ASP A 129 42.02 30.74 33.51
N ARG A 130 41.08 29.98 32.96
CA ARG A 130 39.93 29.45 33.70
C ARG A 130 39.29 28.30 32.92
N ASP A 131 39.41 27.12 33.51
CA ASP A 131 38.57 25.95 33.25
C ASP A 131 37.08 26.31 33.26
N VAL A 132 36.36 25.95 32.19
CA VAL A 132 34.97 25.49 32.30
C VAL A 132 34.78 24.31 31.35
N SER A 133 34.59 23.16 31.98
CA SER A 133 34.05 21.93 31.44
C SER A 133 32.56 22.08 31.09
N GLY A 134 32.13 21.34 30.06
CA GLY A 134 30.78 20.76 30.00
C GLY A 134 29.72 21.54 29.22
N GLY A 135 29.12 20.86 28.25
CA GLY A 135 27.77 21.16 27.75
C GLY A 135 27.72 21.66 26.30
N CYS A 136 27.79 20.76 25.33
CA CYS A 136 27.15 21.03 24.04
C CYS A 136 25.64 20.85 24.23
N SER A 137 24.94 21.93 24.54
CA SER A 137 23.49 22.03 24.38
C SER A 137 23.19 22.87 23.14
N ASP A 138 22.37 22.29 22.26
CA ASP A 138 21.77 22.93 21.10
C ASP A 138 20.92 24.13 21.56
N PHE A 139 21.49 25.33 21.55
CA PHE A 139 20.71 26.57 21.60
C PHE A 139 20.65 27.15 20.19
N ASP A 140 19.53 26.91 19.50
CA ASP A 140 19.19 27.62 18.27
C ASP A 140 19.20 29.14 18.57
N THR A 141 19.92 29.92 17.76
CA THR A 141 20.01 31.37 17.97
C THR A 141 18.69 32.05 17.55
N GLU A 142 18.28 33.14 18.22
CA GLU A 142 17.01 33.85 17.95
C GLU A 142 16.76 34.17 16.46
N PRO A 143 17.76 34.58 15.65
CA PRO A 143 17.62 34.73 14.21
C PRO A 143 17.28 33.43 13.46
N GLN A 144 17.82 32.28 13.89
CA GLN A 144 17.55 30.98 13.28
C GLN A 144 16.12 30.51 13.55
N LEU A 145 15.61 30.76 14.77
CA LEU A 145 14.21 30.47 15.11
C LEU A 145 13.24 31.30 14.24
N ARG A 146 13.49 32.61 14.11
CA ARG A 146 12.68 33.48 13.24
C ARG A 146 12.70 33.02 11.78
N GLN A 147 13.86 32.56 11.29
CA GLN A 147 13.97 32.01 9.94
C GLN A 147 13.13 30.72 9.79
N LYS A 148 13.27 29.76 10.72
CA LYS A 148 12.48 28.51 10.71
C LYS A 148 10.97 28.79 10.76
N GLU A 149 10.55 29.79 11.54
CA GLU A 149 9.15 30.23 11.60
C GLU A 149 8.66 30.85 10.29
N ALA A 150 9.47 31.69 9.65
CA ALA A 150 9.15 32.29 8.36
C ALA A 150 9.05 31.23 7.24
N GLU A 151 9.98 30.27 7.22
CA GLU A 151 9.97 29.13 6.30
C GLU A 151 8.71 28.28 6.49
N PHE A 152 8.35 27.98 7.74
CA PHE A 152 7.12 27.27 8.05
C PHE A 152 5.87 28.05 7.63
N ALA A 153 5.78 29.35 7.90
CA ALA A 153 4.64 30.17 7.52
C ALA A 153 4.47 30.22 5.98
N SER A 154 5.59 30.30 5.26
CA SER A 154 5.60 30.22 3.79
C SER A 154 5.11 28.86 3.29
N LEU A 155 5.60 27.77 3.88
CA LEU A 155 5.16 26.40 3.57
C LEU A 155 3.67 26.21 3.85
N LYS A 156 3.18 26.67 5.00
CA LYS A 156 1.77 26.61 5.36
C LYS A 156 0.90 27.36 4.35
N SER A 157 1.28 28.59 4.00
CA SER A 157 0.54 29.38 3.00
C SER A 157 0.53 28.73 1.62
N SER A 158 1.58 28.00 1.24
CA SER A 158 1.61 27.29 -0.04
C SER A 158 0.64 26.10 -0.06
N TRP A 159 0.53 25.37 1.06
CA TRP A 159 -0.41 24.26 1.22
C TRP A 159 -1.88 24.70 1.33
N GLU A 160 -2.16 25.83 1.99
CA GLU A 160 -3.51 26.43 2.01
C GLU A 160 -4.01 26.85 0.63
N LYS A 161 -3.09 27.15 -0.30
CA LYS A 161 -3.40 27.52 -1.69
C LYS A 161 -3.26 26.35 -2.66
N ALA A 162 -2.81 25.18 -2.18
CA ALA A 162 -2.63 24.01 -3.02
C ALA A 162 -3.98 23.55 -3.58
N LYS A 163 -3.98 23.23 -4.87
CA LYS A 163 -5.14 22.70 -5.56
C LYS A 163 -4.81 21.32 -6.09
N PHE A 164 -5.75 20.41 -5.98
CA PHE A 164 -5.63 19.08 -6.53
C PHE A 164 -6.72 18.83 -7.56
N ARG A 165 -6.35 18.11 -8.62
CA ARG A 165 -7.30 17.48 -9.53
C ARG A 165 -7.51 16.05 -9.08
N LEU A 166 -8.77 15.63 -8.99
CA LEU A 166 -9.16 14.27 -8.64
C LEU A 166 -9.51 13.49 -9.89
N ARG A 167 -9.10 12.22 -9.94
CA ARG A 167 -9.47 11.30 -10.99
C ARG A 167 -9.85 9.95 -10.40
N LEU A 168 -11.09 9.56 -10.62
CA LEU A 168 -11.60 8.26 -10.23
C LEU A 168 -11.05 7.17 -11.16
N LEU A 169 -10.57 6.08 -10.57
CA LEU A 169 -10.14 4.88 -11.26
C LEU A 169 -11.22 3.81 -11.11
N GLU A 170 -12.18 3.81 -12.03
CA GLU A 170 -13.31 2.88 -12.02
C GLU A 170 -12.91 1.49 -12.55
N GLY A 171 -13.27 0.43 -11.81
CA GLY A 171 -13.15 -0.93 -12.33
C GLY A 171 -13.00 -2.05 -11.30
N HIS A 172 -12.69 -1.74 -10.03
CA HIS A 172 -12.84 -2.71 -8.94
C HIS A 172 -14.31 -2.92 -8.59
N ASN A 173 -14.68 -4.15 -8.21
CA ASN A 173 -16.06 -4.50 -7.87
C ASN A 173 -16.32 -4.57 -6.36
N ASP A 174 -15.29 -4.33 -5.55
CA ASP A 174 -15.34 -4.36 -4.10
C ASP A 174 -14.20 -3.47 -3.53
N ILE A 175 -14.17 -3.31 -2.21
CA ILE A 175 -13.27 -2.43 -1.46
C ILE A 175 -11.81 -2.66 -1.84
N VAL A 176 -11.13 -1.56 -2.16
CA VAL A 176 -9.69 -1.51 -2.37
C VAL A 176 -8.99 -1.46 -1.02
N THR A 177 -8.24 -2.52 -0.72
CA THR A 177 -7.61 -2.76 0.59
C THR A 177 -6.17 -2.26 0.66
N CYS A 178 -5.52 -2.14 -0.50
CA CYS A 178 -4.11 -1.80 -0.62
C CYS A 178 -3.80 -1.18 -1.97
N VAL A 179 -2.78 -0.31 -1.98
CA VAL A 179 -2.35 0.41 -3.18
C VAL A 179 -0.85 0.69 -3.12
N VAL A 180 -0.19 0.65 -4.26
CA VAL A 180 1.22 1.03 -4.42
C VAL A 180 1.42 1.82 -5.71
N ALA A 181 2.31 2.81 -5.68
CA ALA A 181 2.70 3.57 -6.85
C ALA A 181 4.06 3.05 -7.38
N VAL A 182 4.14 2.81 -8.69
CA VAL A 182 5.36 2.40 -9.38
C VAL A 182 5.53 3.23 -10.64
N ASP A 183 6.50 4.12 -10.64
CA ASP A 183 6.74 5.07 -11.73
C ASP A 183 5.47 5.90 -12.04
N ASN A 184 4.87 5.74 -13.23
CA ASN A 184 3.61 6.40 -13.63
C ASN A 184 2.38 5.48 -13.53
N LEU A 185 2.54 4.34 -12.86
CA LEU A 185 1.49 3.35 -12.66
C LEU A 185 1.03 3.34 -11.21
N VAL A 186 -0.26 3.13 -11.03
CA VAL A 186 -0.83 2.75 -9.73
C VAL A 186 -1.22 1.29 -9.83
N VAL A 187 -0.91 0.52 -8.79
CA VAL A 187 -1.33 -0.88 -8.67
C VAL A 187 -2.17 -1.00 -7.42
N SER A 188 -3.38 -1.55 -7.56
CA SER A 188 -4.35 -1.70 -6.49
C SER A 188 -4.73 -3.16 -6.29
N GLY A 189 -5.00 -3.53 -5.05
CA GLY A 189 -5.52 -4.82 -4.67
C GLY A 189 -6.85 -4.65 -3.95
N SER A 190 -7.80 -5.53 -4.25
CA SER A 190 -9.16 -5.44 -3.72
C SER A 190 -9.64 -6.77 -3.14
N ARG A 191 -10.70 -6.68 -2.33
CA ARG A 191 -11.50 -7.84 -1.90
C ARG A 191 -12.12 -8.61 -3.06
N ASP A 192 -12.26 -7.98 -4.23
CA ASP A 192 -12.74 -8.64 -5.45
C ASP A 192 -11.78 -9.70 -6.03
N THR A 193 -10.69 -10.03 -5.30
CA THR A 193 -9.65 -11.02 -5.62
C THR A 193 -8.71 -10.61 -6.77
N THR A 194 -8.86 -9.39 -7.28
CA THR A 194 -8.04 -8.90 -8.40
C THR A 194 -6.98 -7.91 -7.95
N VAL A 195 -5.87 -7.90 -8.70
CA VAL A 195 -4.88 -6.83 -8.66
C VAL A 195 -4.99 -6.08 -9.99
N LYS A 196 -5.24 -4.77 -9.97
CA LYS A 196 -5.38 -3.96 -11.18
C LYS A 196 -4.23 -2.97 -11.31
N VAL A 197 -3.85 -2.71 -12.56
CA VAL A 197 -2.79 -1.75 -12.92
C VAL A 197 -3.42 -0.62 -13.70
N TRP A 198 -3.15 0.60 -13.25
CA TRP A 198 -3.76 1.82 -13.76
C TRP A 198 -2.67 2.75 -14.29
N HIS A 199 -2.96 3.37 -15.44
CA HIS A 199 -2.10 4.42 -15.95
C HIS A 199 -2.58 5.77 -15.42
N VAL A 200 -1.77 6.42 -14.58
CA VAL A 200 -2.13 7.66 -13.88
C VAL A 200 -2.50 8.79 -14.85
N PRO A 201 -1.70 9.10 -15.91
CA PRO A 201 -2.01 10.22 -16.81
C PRO A 201 -3.32 10.08 -17.58
N THR A 202 -3.80 8.86 -17.85
CA THR A 202 -5.07 8.64 -18.58
C THR A 202 -6.22 8.20 -17.69
N ALA A 203 -5.95 7.87 -16.42
CA ALA A 203 -6.92 7.27 -15.50
C ALA A 203 -7.61 6.02 -16.07
N THR A 204 -6.87 5.21 -16.83
CA THR A 204 -7.39 4.00 -17.47
C THR A 204 -6.79 2.74 -16.86
N GLU A 205 -7.61 1.71 -16.69
CA GLU A 205 -7.14 0.35 -16.43
C GLU A 205 -6.27 -0.12 -17.60
N GLN A 206 -5.04 -0.49 -17.31
CA GLN A 206 -4.12 -1.09 -18.28
C GLN A 206 -4.20 -2.62 -18.23
N LYS A 207 -4.27 -3.18 -17.03
CA LYS A 207 -4.23 -4.62 -16.80
C LYS A 207 -5.02 -5.06 -15.58
N ASN A 208 -5.59 -6.25 -15.70
CA ASN A 208 -6.11 -7.03 -14.59
C ASN A 208 -5.17 -8.23 -14.37
N LEU A 209 -4.39 -8.18 -13.30
CA LEU A 209 -3.47 -9.21 -12.83
C LEU A 209 -4.20 -10.23 -11.95
N GLY A 210 -5.36 -10.70 -12.39
CA GLY A 210 -6.17 -11.67 -11.63
C GLY A 210 -5.43 -12.97 -11.35
N GLY A 211 -5.93 -13.76 -10.40
CA GLY A 211 -5.39 -15.09 -10.10
C GLY A 211 -5.27 -15.45 -8.62
N HIS A 212 -5.57 -14.51 -7.71
CA HIS A 212 -5.85 -14.87 -6.32
C HIS A 212 -7.23 -15.52 -6.20
N SER A 213 -7.39 -16.43 -5.24
CA SER A 213 -8.68 -17.05 -4.92
C SER A 213 -9.34 -16.47 -3.67
N GLY A 214 -8.73 -15.45 -3.07
CA GLY A 214 -9.20 -14.71 -1.91
C GLY A 214 -8.91 -13.23 -2.08
N GLY A 215 -9.45 -12.40 -1.18
CA GLY A 215 -9.25 -10.96 -1.21
C GLY A 215 -7.77 -10.62 -1.10
N VAL A 216 -7.31 -9.68 -1.93
CA VAL A 216 -5.95 -9.13 -1.84
C VAL A 216 -5.94 -8.20 -0.64
N THR A 217 -4.94 -8.31 0.23
CA THR A 217 -4.89 -7.59 1.53
C THR A 217 -3.76 -6.57 1.57
N CYS A 218 -2.69 -6.82 0.82
CA CYS A 218 -1.47 -6.01 0.86
C CYS A 218 -0.69 -6.10 -0.47
N LEU A 219 0.02 -5.02 -0.78
CA LEU A 219 0.86 -4.89 -1.97
C LEU A 219 2.22 -4.32 -1.58
N SER A 220 3.26 -4.71 -2.31
CA SER A 220 4.58 -4.12 -2.19
C SER A 220 5.30 -4.10 -3.53
N ALA A 221 6.13 -3.08 -3.77
CA ALA A 221 6.92 -2.92 -4.98
C ALA A 221 8.42 -3.00 -4.64
N PRO A 222 9.13 -4.03 -5.11
CA PRO A 222 10.59 -4.09 -4.96
C PRO A 222 11.27 -2.95 -5.74
N PRO A 223 12.42 -2.43 -5.27
CA PRO A 223 13.14 -1.41 -6.02
C PRO A 223 13.61 -1.89 -7.40
N PRO A 224 13.83 -0.96 -8.35
CA PRO A 224 14.22 -1.30 -9.73
C PRO A 224 15.44 -2.21 -9.84
N GLU A 225 16.43 -2.07 -8.94
CA GLU A 225 17.65 -2.89 -8.98
C GLU A 225 17.39 -4.37 -8.68
N TYR A 226 16.47 -4.67 -7.76
CA TYR A 226 16.05 -6.05 -7.46
C TYR A 226 15.16 -6.62 -8.56
N CYS A 227 14.30 -5.77 -9.16
CA CYS A 227 13.52 -6.13 -10.33
C CYS A 227 14.43 -6.56 -11.49
N LYS A 228 15.49 -5.79 -11.76
CA LYS A 228 16.44 -6.06 -12.85
C LYS A 228 17.11 -7.44 -12.72
N ARG A 229 17.50 -7.83 -11.50
CA ARG A 229 18.10 -9.15 -11.24
C ARG A 229 17.12 -10.28 -11.54
N LEU A 230 15.88 -10.18 -11.03
CA LEU A 230 14.85 -11.19 -11.31
C LEU A 230 14.48 -11.23 -12.79
N ALA A 231 14.37 -10.07 -13.44
CA ALA A 231 14.07 -9.97 -14.86
C ALA A 231 15.08 -10.74 -15.71
N ARG A 232 16.38 -10.61 -15.43
CA ARG A 232 17.43 -11.36 -16.14
C ARG A 232 17.32 -12.86 -15.94
N SER A 233 17.05 -13.31 -14.70
CA SER A 233 16.82 -14.72 -14.40
C SER A 233 15.63 -15.28 -15.20
N LEU A 234 14.60 -14.46 -15.41
CA LEU A 234 13.40 -14.79 -16.18
C LEU A 234 13.51 -14.48 -17.69
N SER A 235 14.66 -14.02 -18.18
CA SER A 235 14.85 -13.58 -19.58
C SER A 235 13.88 -12.48 -20.03
N LEU A 236 13.50 -11.58 -19.12
CA LEU A 236 12.67 -10.39 -19.37
C LEU A 236 13.52 -9.14 -19.58
N SER A 237 12.88 -8.02 -19.92
CA SER A 237 13.55 -6.73 -20.10
C SER A 237 14.20 -6.23 -18.80
N ASP A 238 15.38 -5.61 -18.88
CA ASP A 238 16.02 -4.91 -17.75
C ASP A 238 15.14 -3.75 -17.19
N LYS A 239 14.11 -3.32 -17.92
CA LYS A 239 13.11 -2.32 -17.49
C LYS A 239 11.90 -2.94 -16.78
N GLU A 240 11.83 -4.27 -16.67
CA GLU A 240 10.72 -4.95 -16.01
C GLU A 240 10.56 -4.45 -14.57
N ARG A 241 9.30 -4.34 -14.16
CA ARG A 241 8.92 -4.02 -12.78
C ARG A 241 8.09 -5.18 -12.25
N PHE A 242 8.33 -5.53 -11.00
CA PHE A 242 7.56 -6.56 -10.32
C PHE A 242 6.70 -5.97 -9.22
N ILE A 243 5.55 -6.59 -8.98
CA ILE A 243 4.69 -6.31 -7.83
C ILE A 243 4.52 -7.57 -7.03
N LEU A 244 4.53 -7.42 -5.70
CA LEU A 244 4.18 -8.46 -4.75
C LEU A 244 2.77 -8.20 -4.25
N SER A 245 1.93 -9.22 -4.24
CA SER A 245 0.60 -9.18 -3.62
C SER A 245 0.44 -10.29 -2.61
N GLY A 246 -0.04 -9.94 -1.42
CA GLY A 246 -0.44 -10.87 -0.38
C GLY A 246 -1.97 -10.93 -0.31
N SER A 247 -2.50 -12.09 0.03
CA SER A 247 -3.94 -12.35 -0.03
C SER A 247 -4.40 -13.34 1.05
N ALA A 248 -5.71 -13.32 1.29
CA ALA A 248 -6.41 -14.26 2.14
C ALA A 248 -6.41 -15.71 1.62
N ASP A 249 -5.93 -15.95 0.39
CA ASP A 249 -5.68 -17.29 -0.15
C ASP A 249 -4.35 -17.92 0.30
N CYS A 250 -3.70 -17.35 1.33
CA CYS A 250 -2.42 -17.81 1.87
C CYS A 250 -1.27 -17.82 0.85
N ASN A 251 -1.37 -16.99 -0.19
CA ASN A 251 -0.31 -16.86 -1.20
C ASN A 251 0.23 -15.44 -1.26
N VAL A 252 1.55 -15.35 -1.45
CA VAL A 252 2.20 -14.17 -2.04
C VAL A 252 2.43 -14.44 -3.53
N LYS A 253 1.92 -13.56 -4.40
CA LYS A 253 2.18 -13.65 -5.84
C LYS A 253 3.12 -12.55 -6.29
N ILE A 254 3.97 -12.89 -7.25
CA ILE A 254 4.92 -11.99 -7.89
C ILE A 254 4.49 -11.81 -9.33
N TRP A 255 4.20 -10.57 -9.71
CA TRP A 255 3.66 -10.22 -11.02
C TRP A 255 4.68 -9.43 -11.82
N ALA A 256 4.92 -9.82 -13.07
CA ALA A 256 5.67 -9.01 -14.02
C ALA A 256 4.71 -8.01 -14.69
N LEU A 257 4.92 -6.71 -14.45
CA LEU A 257 4.00 -5.65 -14.88
C LEU A 257 3.90 -5.53 -16.41
N SER A 258 5.00 -5.69 -17.15
CA SER A 258 5.00 -5.45 -18.60
C SER A 258 4.26 -6.54 -19.38
N ILE A 259 4.26 -7.78 -18.87
CA ILE A 259 3.53 -8.92 -19.46
C ILE A 259 2.17 -9.13 -18.80
N GLY A 260 2.01 -8.71 -17.55
CA GLY A 260 0.76 -8.86 -16.81
C GLY A 260 0.49 -10.28 -16.33
N GLN A 261 1.55 -11.02 -16.00
CA GLN A 261 1.45 -12.43 -15.60
C GLN A 261 2.09 -12.66 -14.23
N CYS A 262 1.53 -13.61 -13.49
CA CYS A 262 2.12 -14.14 -12.27
C CYS A 262 3.33 -14.99 -12.65
N VAL A 263 4.54 -14.56 -12.26
CA VAL A 263 5.78 -15.29 -12.51
C VAL A 263 6.10 -16.29 -11.40
N LYS A 264 5.65 -16.02 -10.17
CA LYS A 264 5.84 -16.88 -9.00
C LYS A 264 4.67 -16.75 -8.02
N SER A 265 4.37 -17.84 -7.33
CA SER A 265 3.39 -17.92 -6.24
C SER A 265 4.05 -18.64 -5.07
N LEU A 266 4.06 -18.01 -3.90
CA LEU A 266 4.66 -18.51 -2.68
C LEU A 266 3.55 -18.82 -1.69
N TYR A 267 3.46 -20.06 -1.24
CA TYR A 267 2.45 -20.47 -0.28
C TYR A 267 2.97 -20.26 1.15
N THR A 268 2.32 -19.37 1.91
CA THR A 268 2.76 -18.95 3.25
C THR A 268 2.16 -19.79 4.37
N PHE A 269 1.27 -20.73 4.05
CA PHE A 269 0.47 -21.56 4.96
C PHE A 269 -0.55 -20.80 5.83
N ASN A 270 -0.41 -19.49 5.98
CA ASN A 270 -1.35 -18.61 6.68
C ASN A 270 -1.80 -17.47 5.77
N VAL A 271 -2.95 -16.88 6.08
CA VAL A 271 -3.48 -15.69 5.39
C VAL A 271 -2.42 -14.60 5.46
N VAL A 272 -2.09 -13.98 4.31
CA VAL A 272 -1.15 -12.87 4.28
C VAL A 272 -1.93 -11.60 4.54
N THR A 273 -1.54 -10.84 5.55
CA THR A 273 -2.30 -9.67 6.05
C THR A 273 -1.52 -8.37 5.89
N ALA A 274 -0.19 -8.48 5.94
CA ALA A 274 0.75 -7.39 5.69
C ALA A 274 1.95 -7.91 4.89
N LEU A 275 2.55 -7.03 4.08
CA LEU A 275 3.61 -7.38 3.15
C LEU A 275 4.55 -6.19 2.92
N CYS A 276 5.86 -6.43 2.95
CA CYS A 276 6.86 -5.44 2.61
C CYS A 276 8.08 -6.10 1.94
N PHE A 277 8.70 -5.38 1.01
CA PHE A 277 10.00 -5.75 0.45
C PHE A 277 11.12 -4.97 1.17
N VAL A 278 12.12 -5.68 1.67
CA VAL A 278 13.28 -5.09 2.35
C VAL A 278 14.48 -5.15 1.41
N PRO A 279 14.97 -4.01 0.88
CA PRO A 279 16.00 -3.99 -0.16
C PRO A 279 17.44 -3.99 0.39
N GLU A 280 17.67 -4.76 1.44
CA GLU A 280 18.98 -4.85 2.10
C GLU A 280 19.62 -6.22 1.83
N GLY A 281 20.93 -6.21 1.55
CA GLY A 281 21.69 -7.39 1.19
C GLY A 281 21.06 -8.13 0.01
N ASP A 282 20.65 -9.37 0.23
CA ASP A 282 20.05 -10.21 -0.81
C ASP A 282 18.56 -9.93 -1.08
N GLY A 283 17.94 -9.03 -0.31
CA GLY A 283 16.55 -8.67 -0.48
C GLY A 283 15.61 -9.75 0.07
N TYR A 284 14.63 -9.30 0.84
CA TYR A 284 13.68 -10.20 1.50
C TYR A 284 12.25 -9.73 1.31
N ILE A 285 11.34 -10.70 1.15
CA ILE A 285 9.91 -10.47 1.27
C ILE A 285 9.52 -10.78 2.71
N ILE A 286 8.98 -9.80 3.41
CA ILE A 286 8.48 -9.98 4.77
C ILE A 286 6.96 -10.04 4.73
N THR A 287 6.39 -11.09 5.31
CA THR A 287 4.94 -11.33 5.36
C THR A 287 4.47 -11.38 6.81
N GLY A 288 3.34 -10.75 7.08
CA GLY A 288 2.59 -10.88 8.34
C GLY A 288 1.35 -11.75 8.13
N SER A 289 0.96 -12.51 9.16
CA SER A 289 -0.23 -13.35 9.15
C SER A 289 -1.34 -12.84 10.06
N ASP A 290 -2.52 -13.43 9.91
CA ASP A 290 -3.69 -13.27 10.78
C ASP A 290 -3.48 -13.81 12.22
N GLY A 291 -2.60 -14.80 12.39
CA GLY A 291 -2.18 -15.31 13.71
C GLY A 291 -0.87 -14.74 14.27
N GLY A 292 -0.49 -13.49 13.95
CA GLY A 292 0.68 -12.83 14.57
C GLY A 292 2.06 -13.31 14.11
N LYS A 293 2.11 -14.15 13.09
CA LYS A 293 3.35 -14.70 12.55
C LYS A 293 3.99 -13.72 11.56
N VAL A 294 5.27 -13.45 11.75
CA VAL A 294 6.13 -12.73 10.79
C VAL A 294 7.08 -13.73 10.14
N GLN A 295 7.11 -13.75 8.81
CA GLN A 295 7.98 -14.64 8.04
C GLN A 295 8.85 -13.84 7.08
N ALA A 296 10.10 -14.29 6.91
CA ALA A 296 11.04 -13.74 5.95
C ALA A 296 11.32 -14.76 4.84
N TRP A 297 11.21 -14.31 3.60
CA TRP A 297 11.43 -15.12 2.40
C TRP A 297 12.55 -14.52 1.57
N SER A 298 13.49 -15.34 1.11
CA SER A 298 14.58 -14.87 0.25
C SER A 298 14.04 -14.44 -1.11
N TRP A 299 14.46 -13.27 -1.60
CA TRP A 299 14.10 -12.82 -2.95
C TRP A 299 14.76 -13.66 -4.06
N HIS A 300 15.88 -14.31 -3.76
CA HIS A 300 16.64 -15.08 -4.74
C HIS A 300 16.14 -16.51 -4.87
N THR A 301 15.95 -17.20 -3.75
CA THR A 301 15.53 -18.62 -3.74
C THR A 301 14.02 -18.78 -3.65
N PHE A 302 13.31 -17.75 -3.18
CA PHE A 302 11.88 -17.79 -2.85
C PHE A 302 11.52 -18.79 -1.75
N GLU A 303 12.51 -19.21 -0.96
CA GLU A 303 12.32 -20.10 0.18
C GLU A 303 12.10 -19.29 1.46
N ASN A 304 11.38 -19.90 2.41
CA ASN A 304 11.22 -19.32 3.74
C ASN A 304 12.54 -19.45 4.51
N CYS A 305 13.14 -18.33 4.86
CA CYS A 305 14.35 -18.28 5.67
C CYS A 305 14.00 -18.41 7.15
N GLN A 306 12.99 -17.66 7.58
CA GLN A 306 12.65 -17.52 8.99
C GLN A 306 11.14 -17.35 9.20
N SER A 307 10.69 -17.78 10.36
CA SER A 307 9.29 -17.82 10.78
C SER A 307 9.22 -17.58 12.29
N ILE A 308 8.64 -16.47 12.70
CA ILE A 308 8.62 -15.99 14.09
C ILE A 308 7.17 -15.71 14.48
N ASN A 309 6.73 -16.21 15.64
CA ASN A 309 5.48 -15.76 16.25
C ASN A 309 5.79 -14.46 16.99
N ALA A 310 5.51 -13.34 16.35
CA ALA A 310 5.95 -12.02 16.77
C ALA A 310 4.91 -11.27 17.62
N HIS A 311 3.64 -11.60 17.42
CA HIS A 311 2.46 -10.94 17.99
C HIS A 311 1.41 -11.99 18.36
N GLN A 312 0.45 -11.63 19.20
CA GLN A 312 -0.62 -12.52 19.67
C GLN A 312 -1.82 -12.57 18.72
N GLU A 313 -2.03 -11.49 17.96
CA GLU A 313 -3.10 -11.28 16.99
C GLU A 313 -2.55 -10.92 15.60
N ALA A 314 -3.44 -10.62 14.66
CA ALA A 314 -3.11 -10.35 13.26
C ALA A 314 -2.07 -9.25 13.09
N VAL A 315 -1.03 -9.52 12.28
CA VAL A 315 -0.06 -8.50 11.85
C VAL A 315 -0.73 -7.63 10.78
N THR A 316 -1.13 -6.41 11.15
CA THR A 316 -1.95 -5.53 10.31
C THR A 316 -1.12 -4.59 9.43
N SER A 317 0.14 -4.34 9.79
CA SER A 317 1.04 -3.48 9.03
C SER A 317 2.50 -3.91 9.13
N ILE A 318 3.22 -3.85 8.00
CA ILE A 318 4.67 -4.03 7.94
C ILE A 318 5.26 -2.93 7.06
N GLN A 319 6.23 -2.20 7.58
CA GLN A 319 6.97 -1.17 6.85
C GLN A 319 8.48 -1.32 7.08
N THR A 320 9.29 -0.73 6.20
CA THR A 320 10.75 -0.77 6.30
C THR A 320 11.35 0.62 6.26
N GLN A 321 12.48 0.80 6.95
CA GLN A 321 13.31 1.98 6.89
C GLN A 321 14.79 1.56 6.92
N GLY A 322 15.40 1.48 5.75
CA GLY A 322 16.75 0.94 5.60
C GLY A 322 16.83 -0.49 6.13
N PRO A 323 17.75 -0.81 7.07
CA PRO A 323 17.86 -2.14 7.65
C PRO A 323 16.75 -2.48 8.65
N LEU A 324 15.92 -1.51 9.04
CA LEU A 324 14.88 -1.74 10.04
C LEU A 324 13.57 -2.20 9.38
N VAL A 325 12.92 -3.16 10.04
CA VAL A 325 11.57 -3.60 9.71
C VAL A 325 10.68 -3.32 10.92
N PHE A 326 9.51 -2.76 10.69
CA PHE A 326 8.51 -2.47 11.71
C PHE A 326 7.29 -3.33 11.41
N SER A 327 6.80 -4.05 12.41
CA SER A 327 5.57 -4.82 12.33
C SER A 327 4.61 -4.35 13.42
N GLY A 328 3.39 -4.00 13.04
CA GLY A 328 2.31 -3.66 13.94
C GLY A 328 1.21 -4.71 13.89
N ALA A 329 0.56 -4.94 15.03
CA ALA A 329 -0.51 -5.92 15.17
C ALA A 329 -1.85 -5.30 15.58
N ALA A 330 -2.92 -6.08 15.42
CA ALA A 330 -4.27 -5.72 15.85
C ALA A 330 -4.36 -5.55 17.38
N GLU A 331 -3.52 -6.24 18.16
CA GLU A 331 -3.42 -6.02 19.61
C GLU A 331 -2.75 -4.68 20.01
N GLY A 332 -2.43 -3.79 19.06
CA GLY A 332 -1.70 -2.55 19.34
C GLY A 332 -0.19 -2.67 19.46
N GLY A 333 0.34 -3.90 19.52
CA GLY A 333 1.77 -4.17 19.64
C GLY A 333 2.60 -3.72 18.43
N VAL A 334 3.79 -3.17 18.68
CA VAL A 334 4.77 -2.80 17.65
C VAL A 334 6.12 -3.46 17.94
N SER A 335 6.59 -4.25 16.99
CA SER A 335 7.91 -4.89 17.02
C SER A 335 8.84 -4.28 15.99
N VAL A 336 10.08 -4.00 16.38
CA VAL A 336 11.15 -3.46 15.54
C VAL A 336 12.25 -4.49 15.36
N TRP A 337 12.59 -4.75 14.11
CA TRP A 337 13.56 -5.77 13.73
C TRP A 337 14.72 -5.14 12.95
N GLU A 338 15.90 -5.71 13.13
CA GLU A 338 17.08 -5.45 12.31
C GLU A 338 17.20 -6.55 11.26
N ASN A 339 17.29 -6.17 9.98
CA ASN A 339 17.66 -7.07 8.91
C ASN A 339 19.18 -7.27 8.88
N ARG A 340 19.64 -8.44 9.29
CA ARG A 340 21.04 -8.85 9.34
C ARG A 340 21.60 -9.35 8.01
N CYS A 341 20.76 -9.44 6.97
CA CYS A 341 21.15 -10.00 5.67
C CYS A 341 21.74 -11.42 5.81
N SER A 342 21.13 -12.24 6.70
CA SER A 342 21.49 -13.64 6.92
C SER A 342 20.56 -14.56 6.12
N ASP A 343 21.09 -15.65 5.58
CA ASP A 343 20.31 -16.63 4.81
C ASP A 343 19.29 -17.40 5.68
N ARG A 344 19.55 -17.55 6.98
CA ARG A 344 18.71 -18.35 7.89
C ARG A 344 17.89 -17.50 8.86
N ASP A 345 18.47 -16.43 9.38
CA ASP A 345 17.86 -15.59 10.40
C ASP A 345 18.00 -14.10 10.04
N PRO A 346 17.40 -13.66 8.92
CA PRO A 346 17.52 -12.28 8.47
C PRO A 346 16.97 -11.29 9.49
N LEU A 347 15.91 -11.63 10.24
CA LEU A 347 15.29 -10.72 11.20
C LEU A 347 15.75 -11.01 12.63
N ARG A 348 16.32 -9.98 13.27
CA ARG A 348 16.54 -9.95 14.72
C ARG A 348 15.63 -8.93 15.38
N LEU A 349 14.90 -9.35 16.40
CA LEU A 349 14.14 -8.43 17.24
C LEU A 349 15.08 -7.48 17.99
N LEU A 350 14.82 -6.17 17.88
CA LEU A 350 15.50 -5.13 18.65
C LEU A 350 14.64 -4.68 19.83
N HIS A 351 13.36 -4.37 19.56
CA HIS A 351 12.41 -3.87 20.54
C HIS A 351 11.02 -4.44 20.26
N HIS A 352 10.26 -4.67 21.32
CA HIS A 352 8.84 -4.97 21.27
C HIS A 352 8.13 -4.05 22.26
N TRP A 353 7.10 -3.36 21.79
CA TRP A 353 6.30 -2.42 22.56
C TRP A 353 4.86 -2.91 22.54
N GLY A 354 4.33 -3.28 23.71
CA GLY A 354 2.94 -3.71 23.85
C GLY A 354 1.94 -2.54 23.78
N GLU A 355 0.66 -2.86 23.91
CA GLU A 355 -0.42 -1.87 23.88
C GLU A 355 -0.31 -0.81 24.98
N GLU A 356 0.23 -1.19 26.15
CA GLU A 356 0.47 -0.30 27.29
C GLU A 356 1.36 0.88 26.93
N VAL A 357 2.39 0.64 26.10
CA VAL A 357 3.37 1.67 25.71
C VAL A 357 2.89 2.44 24.49
N THR A 358 2.30 1.72 23.53
CA THR A 358 1.82 2.33 22.29
C THR A 358 0.52 3.10 22.50
N GLY A 359 -0.23 2.87 23.58
CA GLY A 359 -1.58 3.38 23.80
C GLY A 359 -2.57 2.98 22.69
N CYS A 360 -2.21 1.97 21.88
CA CYS A 360 -2.99 1.49 20.74
C CYS A 360 -3.76 0.23 21.10
N GLY A 361 -4.31 0.16 22.31
CA GLY A 361 -5.00 -1.01 22.88
C GLY A 361 -6.46 -0.77 23.22
N GLY A 362 -7.09 -1.77 23.85
CA GLY A 362 -8.35 -1.58 24.59
C GLY A 362 -9.60 -1.28 23.75
N GLY A 363 -9.72 -1.84 22.55
CA GLY A 363 -10.94 -1.72 21.72
C GLY A 363 -11.11 -2.91 20.79
N SER A 364 -12.27 -3.06 20.19
CA SER A 364 -12.58 -4.19 19.29
C SER A 364 -11.70 -4.21 18.03
N GLY A 365 -10.56 -4.90 18.11
CA GLY A 365 -9.75 -5.36 16.97
C GLY A 365 -9.38 -4.31 15.91
N GLY A 366 -8.87 -3.14 16.31
CA GLY A 366 -8.53 -2.08 15.38
C GLY A 366 -7.43 -2.46 14.37
N ARG A 367 -7.49 -1.94 13.13
CA ARG A 367 -6.38 -2.10 12.17
C ARG A 367 -5.28 -1.09 12.49
N LEU A 368 -4.20 -1.54 13.13
CA LEU A 368 -3.00 -0.72 13.29
C LEU A 368 -2.31 -0.51 11.93
N THR A 369 -2.14 0.75 11.53
CA THR A 369 -1.24 1.13 10.44
C THR A 369 -0.10 1.98 10.98
N LEU A 370 1.10 1.77 10.45
CA LEU A 370 2.29 2.47 10.90
C LEU A 370 3.08 3.08 9.75
N SER A 371 3.81 4.15 10.04
CA SER A 371 4.75 4.79 9.12
C SER A 371 6.03 5.17 9.88
N PRO A 372 7.16 4.47 9.69
CA PRO A 372 8.42 4.78 10.37
C PRO A 372 9.15 5.96 9.70
N ARG A 373 9.78 6.80 10.52
CA ARG A 373 10.70 7.87 10.09
C ARG A 373 11.75 8.18 11.16
N GLY A 374 13.01 7.89 10.86
CA GLY A 374 14.13 8.11 11.76
C GLY A 374 13.98 7.30 13.04
N ASP A 375 13.93 7.99 14.17
CA ASP A 375 13.73 7.44 15.52
C ASP A 375 12.25 7.32 15.92
N ARG A 376 11.32 7.75 15.06
CA ARG A 376 9.89 7.75 15.33
C ARG A 376 9.12 6.77 14.45
N ALA A 377 8.04 6.23 14.99
CA ALA A 377 7.01 5.50 14.26
C ALA A 377 5.66 6.20 14.50
N PHE A 378 5.01 6.62 13.42
CA PHE A 378 3.67 7.19 13.47
C PHE A 378 2.66 6.05 13.38
N LEU A 379 1.70 6.01 14.30
CA LEU A 379 0.73 4.92 14.46
C LEU A 379 -0.69 5.47 14.31
N ALA A 380 -1.51 4.79 13.51
CA ALA A 380 -2.93 5.02 13.37
C ALA A 380 -3.68 3.74 13.75
N TYR A 381 -4.60 3.85 14.70
CA TYR A 381 -5.33 2.71 15.27
C TYR A 381 -6.83 2.99 15.39
N GLY A 382 -7.43 3.52 14.32
CA GLY A 382 -8.87 3.75 14.26
C GLY A 382 -9.42 4.81 15.23
N ARG A 383 -8.54 5.62 15.86
CA ARG A 383 -8.90 6.70 16.79
C ARG A 383 -8.82 8.07 16.11
N ALA A 384 -9.30 9.11 16.77
CA ALA A 384 -9.27 10.49 16.29
C ALA A 384 -7.85 11.09 16.25
N TRP A 385 -6.84 10.39 16.77
CA TRP A 385 -5.47 10.87 16.90
C TRP A 385 -4.46 9.87 16.33
N LEU A 386 -3.23 10.34 16.11
CA LEU A 386 -2.06 9.56 15.75
C LEU A 386 -1.11 9.43 16.95
N LYS A 387 -0.60 8.23 17.23
CA LYS A 387 0.46 8.06 18.24
C LYS A 387 1.81 8.24 17.55
N ILE A 388 2.75 8.85 18.24
CA ILE A 388 4.13 8.99 17.82
C ILE A 388 4.99 8.23 18.82
N LEU A 389 5.46 7.05 18.42
CA LEU A 389 6.32 6.20 19.22
C LEU A 389 7.78 6.49 18.90
N HIS A 390 8.57 6.89 19.88
CA HIS A 390 10.03 6.86 19.77
C HIS A 390 10.52 5.44 20.03
N TRP A 391 10.76 4.70 18.96
CA TRP A 391 10.89 3.24 19.04
C TRP A 391 12.11 2.73 19.81
N ARG A 392 13.10 3.58 20.05
CA ARG A 392 14.30 3.25 20.84
C ARG A 392 14.07 3.39 22.34
N THR A 393 13.31 4.42 22.74
CA THR A 393 13.10 4.79 24.14
C THR A 393 11.79 4.25 24.68
N GLY A 394 10.82 3.95 23.81
CA GLY A 394 9.47 3.58 24.21
C GLY A 394 8.58 4.77 24.57
N THR A 395 9.10 6.00 24.53
CA THR A 395 8.29 7.18 24.83
C THR A 395 7.28 7.42 23.71
N SER A 396 6.01 7.54 24.07
CA SER A 396 4.94 7.85 23.12
C SER A 396 4.40 9.26 23.35
N SER A 397 3.90 9.87 22.28
CA SER A 397 3.18 11.15 22.35
C SER A 397 1.97 11.10 21.43
N LYS A 398 0.99 11.93 21.73
CA LYS A 398 -0.26 12.01 20.98
C LYS A 398 -0.22 13.20 20.03
N LEU A 399 -0.65 12.98 18.79
CA LEU A 399 -0.87 14.00 17.78
C LEU A 399 -2.34 13.98 17.37
N THR A 400 -3.09 15.01 17.74
CA THR A 400 -4.49 15.15 17.32
C THR A 400 -4.57 15.23 15.80
N ASN A 401 -5.33 14.31 15.20
CA ASN A 401 -5.55 14.27 13.76
C ASN A 401 -6.98 14.69 13.42
N HIS A 402 -7.94 14.48 14.31
CA HIS A 402 -9.35 14.78 14.12
C HIS A 402 -9.90 15.49 15.35
N ASN A 403 -10.83 16.42 15.14
CA ASN A 403 -11.46 17.18 16.23
C ASN A 403 -12.75 16.55 16.75
N SER A 404 -13.38 15.67 15.97
CA SER A 404 -14.55 14.92 16.43
C SER A 404 -14.11 13.73 17.28
N ILE A 405 -14.83 13.51 18.38
CA ILE A 405 -14.72 12.33 19.24
C ILE A 405 -15.05 11.03 18.48
N THR A 406 -15.90 11.11 17.45
CA THR A 406 -16.25 9.99 16.55
C THR A 406 -15.32 9.88 15.34
N GLY A 407 -14.19 10.60 15.37
CA GLY A 407 -13.19 10.61 14.31
C GLY A 407 -12.36 9.34 14.28
N ILE A 408 -12.14 8.81 13.08
CA ILE A 408 -11.33 7.63 12.82
C ILE A 408 -10.16 8.02 11.92
N THR A 409 -8.97 7.56 12.32
CA THR A 409 -7.74 7.60 11.52
C THR A 409 -7.32 6.17 11.18
N ASP A 410 -7.53 5.77 9.93
CA ASP A 410 -7.18 4.41 9.46
C ASP A 410 -5.79 4.34 8.83
N CYS A 411 -5.35 5.43 8.21
CA CYS A 411 -4.13 5.47 7.42
C CYS A 411 -3.21 6.58 7.92
N VAL A 412 -1.93 6.25 8.04
CA VAL A 412 -0.86 7.21 8.23
C VAL A 412 0.24 6.96 7.20
N HIS A 413 0.70 8.03 6.54
CA HIS A 413 1.73 7.93 5.53
C HIS A 413 2.65 9.15 5.55
N GLN A 414 3.92 8.97 5.19
CA GLN A 414 4.90 10.05 5.12
C GLN A 414 5.48 10.17 3.72
N THR A 415 5.58 11.40 3.22
CA THR A 415 6.10 11.69 1.87
C THR A 415 6.68 13.09 1.81
N GLY A 416 7.87 13.27 1.21
CA GLY A 416 8.41 14.59 0.88
C GLY A 416 8.43 15.62 2.03
N GLY A 417 8.67 15.19 3.27
CA GLY A 417 8.64 16.09 4.44
C GLY A 417 7.24 16.34 5.02
N LEU A 418 6.23 15.59 4.61
CA LEU A 418 4.87 15.64 5.12
C LEU A 418 4.52 14.35 5.84
N LEU A 419 3.72 14.48 6.89
CA LEU A 419 2.93 13.42 7.48
C LEU A 419 1.47 13.63 7.05
N ILE A 420 0.82 12.58 6.61
CA ILE A 420 -0.55 12.59 6.12
C ILE A 420 -1.35 11.59 6.96
N GLY A 421 -2.39 12.07 7.62
CA GLY A 421 -3.38 11.25 8.31
C GLY A 421 -4.70 11.24 7.55
N SER A 422 -5.30 10.06 7.36
CA SER A 422 -6.70 10.00 6.92
C SER A 422 -7.64 10.37 8.05
N CYS A 423 -8.76 10.97 7.70
CA CYS A 423 -9.81 11.32 8.64
C CYS A 423 -11.13 10.82 8.08
N TYR A 424 -11.90 10.13 8.90
CA TYR A 424 -13.29 9.79 8.61
C TYR A 424 -14.11 10.00 9.86
N ASP A 425 -15.13 10.83 9.79
CA ASP A 425 -16.03 11.06 10.90
C ASP A 425 -17.27 10.18 10.77
N LEU A 426 -17.46 9.27 11.72
CA LEU A 426 -18.58 8.32 11.73
C LEU A 426 -19.94 9.03 11.79
N ALA A 427 -20.02 10.21 12.41
CA ALA A 427 -21.29 10.87 12.67
C ALA A 427 -21.87 11.55 11.43
N ASN A 428 -21.02 12.12 10.58
CA ASN A 428 -21.44 12.86 9.38
C ASN A 428 -21.08 12.13 8.07
N GLY A 429 -20.23 11.10 8.13
CA GLY A 429 -19.75 10.37 6.95
C GLY A 429 -18.78 11.17 6.08
N GLU A 430 -18.18 12.25 6.59
CA GLU A 430 -17.23 13.07 5.86
C GLU A 430 -15.80 12.55 6.03
N SER A 431 -15.05 12.53 4.92
CA SER A 431 -13.62 12.24 4.92
C SER A 431 -12.76 13.45 4.59
N SER A 432 -11.59 13.51 5.22
CA SER A 432 -10.55 14.50 4.92
C SER A 432 -9.16 13.90 4.99
N LEU A 433 -8.17 14.61 4.46
CA LEU A 433 -6.75 14.33 4.65
C LEU A 433 -6.11 15.47 5.41
N ASN A 434 -5.48 15.19 6.53
CA ASN A 434 -4.77 16.20 7.31
C ASN A 434 -3.27 16.11 7.07
N LEU A 435 -2.68 17.27 6.77
CA LEU A 435 -1.27 17.40 6.42
C LEU A 435 -0.51 18.06 7.56
N PHE A 436 0.60 17.45 7.96
CA PHE A 436 1.50 17.98 8.97
C PHE A 436 2.92 18.07 8.41
N SER A 437 3.67 19.11 8.77
CA SER A 437 5.07 19.27 8.38
C SER A 437 5.95 18.34 9.22
N LEU A 438 6.92 17.67 8.62
CA LEU A 438 7.95 16.91 9.31
C LEU A 438 9.28 17.67 9.32
N PRO A 439 10.09 17.56 10.39
CA PRO A 439 9.94 16.63 11.52
C PRO A 439 9.03 17.10 12.67
N GLN A 440 8.65 18.38 12.75
CA GLN A 440 7.99 18.97 13.93
C GLN A 440 6.50 18.59 14.11
N CYS A 441 5.90 17.90 13.15
CA CYS A 441 4.49 17.49 13.15
C CYS A 441 3.49 18.65 13.28
N ARG A 442 3.85 19.85 12.81
CA ARG A 442 2.97 21.03 12.84
C ARG A 442 1.93 20.96 11.73
N TYR A 443 0.67 21.25 12.07
CA TYR A 443 -0.43 21.26 11.11
C TYR A 443 -0.23 22.29 9.98
N LEU A 444 -0.46 21.84 8.73
CA LEU A 444 -0.37 22.65 7.52
C LEU A 444 -1.75 22.98 6.97
N ALA A 445 -2.54 21.97 6.62
CA ALA A 445 -3.86 22.13 6.01
C ALA A 445 -4.68 20.83 6.08
N SER A 446 -6.01 20.97 5.96
CA SER A 446 -6.94 19.86 5.80
C SER A 446 -7.51 19.87 4.39
N LEU A 447 -7.31 18.78 3.65
CA LEU A 447 -7.84 18.62 2.31
C LEU A 447 -9.20 17.93 2.38
N THR A 448 -10.21 18.60 1.84
CA THR A 448 -11.60 18.11 1.79
C THR A 448 -12.13 18.19 0.37
N TRP A 449 -13.02 17.27 0.02
CA TRP A 449 -13.69 17.23 -1.28
C TRP A 449 -15.09 16.63 -1.13
N PRO A 450 -16.01 16.90 -2.07
CA PRO A 450 -17.38 16.38 -2.00
C PRO A 450 -17.44 14.86 -2.05
N ASP A 451 -18.37 14.27 -1.30
CA ASP A 451 -18.67 12.83 -1.28
C ASP A 451 -17.44 11.95 -1.04
N ALA A 452 -16.53 12.40 -0.17
CA ALA A 452 -15.28 11.73 0.14
C ALA A 452 -15.53 10.37 0.82
N PRO A 453 -15.08 9.23 0.24
CA PRO A 453 -15.21 7.93 0.88
C PRO A 453 -14.16 7.74 1.98
N ARG A 454 -14.46 6.86 2.94
CA ARG A 454 -13.50 6.41 3.96
C ARG A 454 -12.24 5.83 3.30
N ILE A 455 -11.08 6.32 3.72
CA ILE A 455 -9.77 5.97 3.16
C ILE A 455 -9.15 4.83 3.96
N LEU A 456 -8.99 3.67 3.34
CA LEU A 456 -8.46 2.44 3.94
C LEU A 456 -7.04 2.10 3.49
N CYS A 457 -6.57 2.68 2.39
CA CYS A 457 -5.20 2.58 1.94
C CYS A 457 -4.74 3.84 1.21
N PHE A 458 -3.43 4.06 1.20
CA PHE A 458 -2.82 5.27 0.68
C PHE A 458 -1.43 5.00 0.11
N ALA A 459 -1.09 5.64 -1.01
CA ALA A 459 0.28 5.69 -1.51
C ALA A 459 0.58 7.06 -2.11
N ALA A 460 1.74 7.64 -1.80
CA ALA A 460 2.18 8.91 -2.34
C ALA A 460 3.53 8.81 -3.04
N TRP A 461 3.73 9.69 -4.02
CA TRP A 461 4.99 9.88 -4.70
C TRP A 461 5.11 11.32 -5.19
N THR A 462 6.34 11.73 -5.50
CA THR A 462 6.61 13.02 -6.13
C THR A 462 6.93 12.81 -7.59
N THR A 463 6.46 13.75 -8.42
CA THR A 463 6.82 13.79 -9.83
C THR A 463 8.23 14.37 -10.01
N GLY A 464 8.82 14.20 -11.19
CA GLY A 464 10.13 14.80 -11.50
C GLY A 464 10.15 16.34 -11.45
N SER A 465 8.99 17.00 -11.53
CA SER A 465 8.85 18.45 -11.34
C SER A 465 8.78 18.87 -9.87
N GLY A 466 8.67 17.92 -8.93
CA GLY A 466 8.48 18.17 -7.51
C GLY A 466 7.01 18.26 -7.07
N ASP A 467 6.05 18.15 -8.00
CA ASP A 467 4.63 18.16 -7.67
C ASP A 467 4.21 16.84 -6.99
N HIS A 468 3.34 16.94 -6.00
CA HIS A 468 2.82 15.79 -5.26
C HIS A 468 1.73 15.06 -6.04
N ARG A 469 1.84 13.72 -6.07
CA ARG A 469 0.78 12.83 -6.51
C ARG A 469 0.55 11.77 -5.44
N TRP A 470 -0.70 11.42 -5.21
CA TRP A 470 -1.02 10.30 -4.34
C TRP A 470 -2.31 9.64 -4.78
N VAL A 471 -2.55 8.46 -4.22
CA VAL A 471 -3.75 7.70 -4.46
C VAL A 471 -4.33 7.26 -3.13
N THR A 472 -5.63 7.47 -2.99
CA THR A 472 -6.44 7.02 -1.86
C THR A 472 -7.30 5.86 -2.33
N GLY A 473 -7.35 4.78 -1.55
CA GLY A 473 -8.21 3.64 -1.82
C GLY A 473 -9.11 3.32 -0.62
N GLY A 474 -10.26 2.73 -0.91
CA GLY A 474 -11.27 2.33 0.04
C GLY A 474 -12.46 1.80 -0.75
N ARG A 475 -13.63 2.44 -0.62
CA ARG A 475 -14.74 2.17 -1.55
C ARG A 475 -14.36 2.54 -2.99
N ASP A 476 -13.74 3.70 -3.15
CA ASP A 476 -13.29 4.21 -4.45
C ASP A 476 -11.76 4.27 -4.50
N LEU A 477 -11.22 4.25 -5.71
CA LEU A 477 -9.80 4.46 -5.96
C LEU A 477 -9.60 5.81 -6.66
N ILE A 478 -9.05 6.78 -5.95
CA ILE A 478 -8.96 8.17 -6.41
C ILE A 478 -7.50 8.58 -6.50
N VAL A 479 -7.09 9.05 -7.67
CA VAL A 479 -5.77 9.66 -7.90
C VAL A 479 -5.87 11.16 -7.74
N TRP A 480 -4.92 11.70 -6.99
CA TRP A 480 -4.76 13.10 -6.69
C TRP A 480 -3.53 13.63 -7.39
N GLU A 481 -3.70 14.69 -8.15
CA GLU A 481 -2.60 15.37 -8.82
C GLU A 481 -2.57 16.84 -8.41
N GLN A 482 -1.47 17.25 -7.78
CA GLN A 482 -1.27 18.65 -7.43
C GLN A 482 -1.17 19.49 -8.70
N LEU A 483 -1.97 20.55 -8.75
CA LEU A 483 -1.96 21.51 -9.84
C LEU A 483 -0.88 22.56 -9.60
N PRO A 484 -0.14 22.98 -10.63
CA PRO A 484 0.83 24.06 -10.51
C PRO A 484 0.17 25.35 -10.01
N SER A 485 0.84 26.05 -9.08
CA SER A 485 0.35 27.27 -8.44
C SER A 485 0.03 28.41 -9.41
N SER A 486 0.59 28.38 -10.63
CA SER A 486 0.41 29.36 -11.70
C SER A 486 -0.74 29.03 -12.67
N GLY A 487 -1.40 27.87 -12.51
CA GLY A 487 -2.47 27.43 -13.40
C GLY A 487 -3.81 28.09 -13.10
N LYS A 488 -4.48 28.64 -14.12
CA LYS A 488 -5.89 29.10 -14.06
C LYS A 488 -6.91 27.97 -13.85
N GLN A 489 -6.46 26.75 -13.64
CA GLN A 489 -7.33 25.57 -13.53
C GLN A 489 -8.02 25.55 -12.16
N ARG A 490 -9.31 25.21 -12.16
CA ARG A 490 -10.07 24.96 -10.93
C ARG A 490 -9.63 23.60 -10.38
N GLY A 491 -9.32 23.54 -9.09
CA GLY A 491 -9.09 22.28 -8.38
C GLY A 491 -10.41 21.71 -7.88
N ASP A 492 -10.49 20.40 -7.76
CA ASP A 492 -11.65 19.68 -7.23
C ASP A 492 -11.60 19.60 -5.70
N VAL A 493 -10.41 19.81 -5.14
CA VAL A 493 -10.14 19.75 -3.69
C VAL A 493 -10.10 21.16 -3.11
N THR A 494 -10.78 21.32 -1.97
CA THR A 494 -10.69 22.52 -1.15
C THR A 494 -9.78 22.26 0.05
N ALA A 495 -8.67 23.00 0.12
CA ALA A 495 -7.91 23.12 1.35
C ALA A 495 -8.72 23.99 2.33
N LYS A 496 -9.09 23.41 3.47
CA LYS A 496 -9.71 24.10 4.59
C LYS A 496 -8.67 24.29 5.68
N ARG A 497 -8.81 25.41 6.39
CA ARG A 497 -8.03 25.70 7.59
C ARG A 497 -8.85 25.30 8.80
N ASP A 498 -8.32 24.37 9.60
CA ASP A 498 -8.89 24.03 10.89
C ASP A 498 -8.04 24.67 12.00
N SER A 499 -8.56 25.76 12.58
CA SER A 499 -7.84 26.53 13.60
C SER A 499 -7.62 25.75 14.90
N ARG A 500 -8.39 24.69 15.16
CA ARG A 500 -8.25 23.88 16.39
C ARG A 500 -7.08 22.90 16.29
N LEU A 501 -6.72 22.50 15.07
CA LEU A 501 -5.51 21.70 14.82
C LEU A 501 -4.22 22.55 14.84
N GLU A 502 -4.33 23.89 14.87
CA GLU A 502 -3.18 24.78 14.97
C GLU A 502 -2.58 24.83 16.37
N SER A 503 -3.41 24.58 17.38
CA SER A 503 -3.01 24.42 18.77
C SER A 503 -2.67 22.97 19.12
N CYS A 504 -2.48 22.08 18.13
CA CYS A 504 -2.04 20.71 18.40
C CYS A 504 -0.70 20.73 19.14
N PHE A 505 -0.75 20.41 20.44
CA PHE A 505 0.42 20.15 21.27
C PHE A 505 0.78 18.67 21.15
N LEU A 506 2.08 18.38 21.08
CA LEU A 506 2.56 17.04 21.37
C LEU A 506 2.44 16.85 22.87
N GLU A 507 1.37 16.20 23.31
CA GLU A 507 1.21 15.81 24.70
C GLU A 507 2.15 14.63 24.95
N SER A 508 3.21 14.85 25.73
CA SER A 508 4.04 13.78 26.29
C SER A 508 3.29 13.22 27.49
N GLU A 509 2.89 11.95 27.42
CA GLU A 509 2.34 11.26 28.58
C GLU A 509 3.49 11.02 29.56
N GLY A 510 3.59 11.90 30.56
CA GLY A 510 4.23 11.59 31.84
C GLY A 510 3.18 10.92 32.72
N ASP A 511 3.62 9.92 33.49
CA ASP A 511 2.79 9.02 34.30
C ASP A 511 1.55 9.67 34.93
N THR A 512 0.44 8.92 34.88
CA THR A 512 -0.91 9.13 35.47
C THR A 512 -1.89 10.01 34.69
N GLU A 513 -2.91 9.37 34.11
CA GLU A 513 -4.31 9.49 34.55
C GLU A 513 -5.11 8.33 33.92
N ASP A 514 -5.78 7.56 34.78
CA ASP A 514 -6.68 6.46 34.42
C ASP A 514 -7.92 7.01 33.72
N ASP A 515 -8.09 6.70 32.43
CA ASP A 515 -9.38 6.84 31.75
C ASP A 515 -10.24 5.62 32.13
N GLU A 516 -10.87 5.66 33.30
CA GLU A 516 -11.99 4.76 33.63
C GLU A 516 -13.22 5.21 32.83
N GLU A 517 -13.49 4.56 31.69
CA GLU A 517 -14.83 4.55 31.09
C GLU A 517 -15.70 3.59 31.91
N THR A 518 -16.54 4.15 32.78
CA THR A 518 -17.61 3.45 33.51
C THR A 518 -18.79 3.19 32.57
N ASP A 519 -18.93 1.95 32.12
CA ASP A 519 -20.14 1.45 31.46
C ASP A 519 -21.18 1.06 32.52
N ASP A 520 -21.99 2.02 32.97
CA ASP A 520 -23.21 1.75 33.74
C ASP A 520 -24.35 1.37 32.77
N TYR A 521 -24.57 0.06 32.61
CA TYR A 521 -25.85 -0.48 32.15
C TYR A 521 -26.52 -1.20 33.32
N GLU A 522 -27.52 -0.54 33.91
CA GLU A 522 -28.48 -1.14 34.83
C GLU A 522 -29.37 -2.10 34.01
N ASP A 523 -29.19 -3.41 34.20
CA ASP A 523 -30.17 -4.42 33.78
C ASP A 523 -31.16 -4.63 34.94
N ASP A 524 -32.40 -4.19 34.71
CA ASP A 524 -33.58 -4.56 35.49
C ASP A 524 -33.92 -6.03 35.17
N ASP A 525 -33.49 -6.97 36.02
CA ASP A 525 -34.00 -8.34 36.01
C ASP A 525 -35.23 -8.43 36.92
N ASP A 526 -36.41 -8.48 36.30
CA ASP A 526 -37.65 -8.94 36.91
C ASP A 526 -37.61 -10.48 37.08
N ASP A 527 -37.97 -10.89 38.30
CA ASP A 527 -38.19 -12.27 38.75
C ASP A 527 -39.15 -13.08 37.86
N ASP A 528 -38.90 -14.39 37.73
CA ASP A 528 -39.88 -15.44 38.05
C ASP A 528 -39.29 -16.87 37.82
N ASP A 529 -39.24 -17.62 38.93
CA ASP A 529 -39.65 -19.03 39.14
C ASP A 529 -39.09 -20.19 38.27
N ASP A 530 -38.34 -21.12 38.89
CA ASP A 530 -38.86 -22.39 39.46
C ASP A 530 -37.80 -23.51 39.63
N ASP A 531 -37.75 -24.01 40.87
CA ASP A 531 -37.55 -25.39 41.38
C ASP A 531 -36.46 -26.37 40.88
N ASP A 532 -35.60 -26.73 41.85
CA ASP A 532 -35.25 -28.08 42.35
C ASP A 532 -35.17 -29.29 41.37
N ASN A 533 -34.01 -29.96 41.31
CA ASN A 533 -33.72 -31.15 42.14
C ASN A 533 -32.54 -32.04 41.63
N ASP A 534 -31.69 -32.45 42.58
CA ASP A 534 -30.95 -33.71 42.78
C ASP A 534 -30.07 -34.46 41.74
N GLU A 535 -28.83 -34.71 42.22
CA GLU A 535 -28.02 -35.95 42.25
C GLU A 535 -27.30 -36.54 41.00
N ALA A 536 -25.96 -36.57 41.16
CA ALA A 536 -25.05 -37.73 41.06
C ALA A 536 -24.31 -38.08 39.74
N LYS A 537 -22.98 -37.91 39.85
CA LYS A 537 -21.85 -38.79 39.49
C LYS A 537 -21.33 -38.90 38.03
N ASP A 538 -20.04 -38.54 37.96
CA ASP A 538 -18.94 -39.13 37.17
C ASP A 538 -19.03 -39.14 35.63
N SER A 539 -18.22 -38.28 34.99
CA SER A 539 -17.00 -38.74 34.28
C SER A 539 -16.28 -37.59 33.56
N ARG A 540 -14.95 -37.69 33.53
CA ARG A 540 -13.99 -36.79 32.88
C ARG A 540 -14.32 -36.53 31.40
N SER A 541 -14.29 -35.26 30.98
CA SER A 541 -13.77 -34.88 29.67
C SER A 541 -13.29 -33.44 29.66
N ASP A 542 -12.07 -33.24 29.14
CA ASP A 542 -11.47 -31.95 28.83
C ASP A 542 -12.37 -31.19 27.83
N GLY A 543 -12.85 -30.02 28.25
CA GLY A 543 -13.54 -29.06 27.41
C GLY A 543 -12.81 -27.74 27.44
N ALA A 544 -11.96 -27.51 26.43
CA ALA A 544 -11.45 -26.19 26.13
C ALA A 544 -12.64 -25.26 25.88
N LYS A 545 -12.77 -24.20 26.69
CA LYS A 545 -13.70 -23.12 26.42
C LYS A 545 -13.15 -22.34 25.23
N ASP A 546 -13.84 -22.44 24.11
CA ASP A 546 -13.66 -21.59 22.94
C ASP A 546 -13.83 -20.13 23.39
N VAL A 547 -12.72 -19.40 23.44
CA VAL A 547 -12.73 -17.95 23.46
C VAL A 547 -13.02 -17.53 22.02
N GLU A 548 -14.25 -17.15 21.75
CA GLU A 548 -14.68 -16.52 20.50
C GLU A 548 -13.98 -15.16 20.36
N SER A 549 -12.75 -15.16 19.86
CA SER A 549 -12.09 -13.94 19.42
C SER A 549 -12.74 -13.47 18.13
N GLY A 550 -13.52 -12.39 18.25
CA GLY A 550 -14.08 -11.64 17.13
C GLY A 550 -12.96 -10.98 16.32
N SER A 551 -12.28 -11.77 15.48
CA SER A 551 -11.23 -11.26 14.61
C SER A 551 -11.83 -10.23 13.66
N TRP A 552 -11.35 -8.98 13.71
CA TRP A 552 -11.62 -7.92 12.73
C TRP A 552 -11.48 -8.38 11.27
N PHE A 553 -10.64 -9.39 11.02
CA PHE A 553 -10.55 -10.06 9.72
C PHE A 553 -11.88 -10.62 9.22
N ARG A 554 -12.81 -11.02 10.11
CA ARG A 554 -14.19 -11.42 9.74
C ARG A 554 -15.08 -10.22 9.45
N CYS A 555 -15.08 -9.17 10.26
CA CYS A 555 -15.88 -7.96 10.01
C CYS A 555 -15.48 -7.23 8.71
N VAL A 556 -14.24 -7.38 8.28
CA VAL A 556 -13.72 -6.84 7.02
C VAL A 556 -13.77 -7.88 5.90
N LEU A 557 -14.04 -9.15 6.11
CA LEU A 557 -14.21 -10.13 5.01
C LEU A 557 -15.66 -10.59 4.80
N GLN A 558 -16.61 -10.15 5.64
CA GLN A 558 -18.05 -10.37 5.48
C GLN A 558 -18.80 -9.18 4.90
#